data_AF-A0A355YML8-F1
#
_entry.id   AF-A0A355YML8-F1
#
_cell.length_a   1.000
_cell.length_b   1.000
_cell.length_c   1.000
_cell.angle_alpha   90.00
_cell.angle_beta   90.00
_cell.angle_gamma   90.00
#
_symmetry.space_group_name_H-M   'P 1'
#
loop_
_entity.id
_entity.type
_entity.pdbx_description
1 polymer ?
#
loop_
_entity_poly.entity_id
_entity_poly.type
_entity_poly.pdbx_seq_one_letter_code
_entity_poly.pdbx_strand_id
1 'polypeptide(L)'
;MGFKSDIEIAQECEMRPITEIAAKAGIDDKYLEQYGKYKAKIDYNLLKETNAEDGKLILVTAINPTPAGEGKTTTSVGLADGLQKIGKKVMVALREPSLGPVFGVKGGAAGGGYAQVVPMEDINLHFTGDFHAIGAANNLLAA
;
A
#
# COMPACT_ATOMS: atom_id res chain seq x y z
N MET A 1 -4.69 28.47 10.44
CA MET A 1 -4.80 27.62 9.24
C MET A 1 -5.31 26.27 9.70
N GLY A 2 -6.47 25.82 9.21
CA GLY A 2 -6.99 24.48 9.52
C GLY A 2 -6.48 23.49 8.47
N PHE A 3 -5.81 22.43 8.91
CA PHE A 3 -5.46 21.30 8.04
C PHE A 3 -6.56 20.26 8.14
N LYS A 4 -6.94 19.65 7.02
CA LYS A 4 -7.80 18.46 7.03
C LYS A 4 -7.05 17.31 7.70
N SER A 5 -7.79 16.48 8.41
CA SER A 5 -7.28 15.21 8.94
C SER A 5 -6.97 14.23 7.81
N ASP A 6 -6.12 13.23 8.09
CA ASP A 6 -5.74 12.22 7.10
C ASP A 6 -6.96 11.46 6.55
N ILE A 7 -7.92 11.14 7.42
CA ILE A 7 -9.14 10.42 7.03
C ILE A 7 -10.05 11.26 6.13
N GLU A 8 -10.19 12.57 6.40
CA GLU A 8 -10.96 13.47 5.53
C GLU A 8 -10.34 13.55 4.13
N ILE A 9 -9.00 13.63 4.05
CA ILE A 9 -8.29 13.62 2.77
C ILE A 9 -8.50 12.29 2.04
N ALA A 10 -8.46 11.16 2.75
CA ALA A 10 -8.70 9.84 2.17
C ALA A 10 -10.13 9.67 1.65
N GLN A 11 -11.13 10.18 2.37
CA GLN A 11 -12.54 10.08 1.99
C GLN A 11 -12.92 11.00 0.82
N GLU A 12 -12.24 12.14 0.67
CA GLU A 12 -12.40 13.04 -0.48
C GLU A 12 -11.64 12.56 -1.73
N CYS A 13 -10.78 11.54 -1.60
CA CYS A 13 -9.99 11.04 -2.72
C CYS A 13 -10.89 10.34 -3.76
N GLU A 14 -10.86 10.85 -4.99
CA GLU A 14 -11.48 10.16 -6.13
C GLU A 14 -10.60 8.98 -6.58
N MET A 15 -10.86 7.81 -6.00
CA MET A 15 -10.14 6.59 -6.34
C MET A 15 -10.50 6.09 -7.75
N ARG A 16 -9.47 5.72 -8.51
CA ARG A 16 -9.65 5.01 -9.78
C ARG A 16 -9.83 3.51 -9.53
N PRO A 17 -10.63 2.81 -10.35
CA PRO A 17 -10.71 1.35 -10.30
C PRO A 17 -9.34 0.69 -10.38
N ILE A 18 -9.13 -0.36 -9.58
CA ILE A 18 -7.82 -1.04 -9.50
C ILE A 18 -7.39 -1.63 -10.84
N THR A 19 -8.34 -2.02 -11.69
CA THR A 19 -8.11 -2.50 -13.05
C THR A 19 -7.43 -1.45 -13.93
N GLU A 20 -7.79 -0.17 -13.78
CA GLU A 20 -7.13 0.92 -14.51
C GLU A 20 -5.70 1.15 -14.02
N ILE A 21 -5.47 1.02 -12.70
CA ILE A 21 -4.14 1.14 -12.10
C ILE A 21 -3.24 -0.01 -12.58
N ALA A 22 -3.78 -1.23 -12.62
CA ALA A 22 -3.06 -2.41 -13.07
C ALA A 22 -2.74 -2.36 -14.57
N ALA A 23 -3.69 -1.89 -15.40
CA ALA A 23 -3.45 -1.65 -16.82
C ALA A 23 -2.35 -0.60 -17.04
N LYS A 24 -2.32 0.49 -16.26
CA LYS A 24 -1.24 1.49 -16.28
C LYS A 24 0.12 0.87 -15.89
N ALA A 25 0.13 -0.12 -15.01
CA ALA A 25 1.31 -0.88 -14.63
C ALA A 25 1.71 -1.96 -15.65
N GLY A 26 0.91 -2.19 -16.70
CA GLY A 26 1.16 -3.23 -17.70
C GLY A 26 0.82 -4.65 -17.23
N ILE A 27 -0.08 -4.78 -16.25
CA ILE A 27 -0.55 -6.07 -15.74
C ILE A 27 -1.84 -6.45 -16.48
N ASP A 28 -1.85 -7.63 -17.08
CA ASP A 28 -3.00 -8.20 -17.78
C ASP A 28 -4.09 -8.66 -16.79
N ASP A 29 -5.36 -8.51 -17.18
CA ASP A 29 -6.54 -8.87 -16.39
C ASP A 29 -6.52 -10.34 -15.92
N LYS A 30 -5.92 -11.24 -16.70
CA LYS A 30 -5.80 -12.67 -16.32
C LYS A 30 -4.99 -12.90 -15.04
N TYR A 31 -4.14 -11.96 -14.63
CA TYR A 31 -3.37 -12.05 -13.38
C TYR A 31 -4.02 -11.28 -12.23
N LEU A 32 -5.18 -10.65 -12.43
CA LEU A 32 -5.84 -9.80 -11.44
C LEU A 32 -7.00 -10.53 -10.78
N GLU A 33 -6.91 -10.72 -9.47
CA GLU A 33 -8.04 -11.18 -8.64
C GLU A 33 -8.56 -10.00 -7.82
N GLN A 34 -9.72 -9.45 -8.20
CA GLN A 34 -10.28 -8.25 -7.57
C GLN A 34 -10.93 -8.53 -6.21
N TYR A 35 -10.62 -7.69 -5.22
CA TYR A 35 -11.25 -7.63 -3.90
C TYR A 35 -12.08 -6.34 -3.81
N GLY A 36 -13.24 -6.37 -4.46
CA GLY A 36 -14.02 -5.17 -4.73
C GLY A 36 -13.35 -4.29 -5.81
N LYS A 37 -13.75 -3.02 -5.91
CA LYS A 37 -13.36 -2.15 -7.03
C LYS A 37 -11.94 -1.58 -6.96
N TYR A 38 -11.37 -1.49 -5.75
CA TYR A 38 -10.17 -0.69 -5.47
C TYR A 38 -8.99 -1.51 -4.92
N LYS A 39 -9.10 -2.83 -4.89
CA LYS A 39 -8.05 -3.74 -4.40
C LYS A 39 -8.01 -4.97 -5.29
N ALA A 40 -6.83 -5.54 -5.48
CA ALA A 40 -6.67 -6.80 -6.17
C ALA A 40 -5.42 -7.53 -5.65
N LYS A 41 -5.44 -8.86 -5.73
CA LYS A 41 -4.23 -9.68 -5.69
C LYS A 41 -3.70 -9.85 -7.12
N ILE A 42 -2.38 -9.95 -7.23
CA ILE A 42 -1.71 -10.23 -8.49
C ILE A 42 -1.19 -11.66 -8.44
N ASP A 43 -1.54 -12.47 -9.44
CA ASP A 43 -1.01 -13.82 -9.57
C ASP A 43 0.51 -13.76 -9.76
N TYR A 44 1.24 -14.39 -8.84
CA TYR A 44 2.70 -14.44 -8.82
C TYR A 44 3.29 -15.21 -10.01
N ASN A 45 2.51 -16.00 -10.76
CA ASN A 45 2.95 -16.64 -12.00
C ASN A 45 3.39 -15.62 -13.05
N LEU A 46 2.90 -14.37 -12.97
CA LEU A 46 3.39 -13.25 -13.78
C LEU A 46 4.92 -13.11 -13.72
N LEU A 47 5.53 -13.35 -12.56
CA LEU A 47 6.99 -13.26 -12.38
C LEU A 47 7.76 -14.33 -13.18
N LYS A 48 7.12 -15.45 -13.52
CA LYS A 48 7.71 -16.52 -14.33
C LYS A 48 7.57 -16.27 -15.83
N GLU A 49 6.52 -15.52 -16.21
CA GLU A 49 6.18 -15.25 -17.61
C GLU A 49 6.77 -13.93 -18.12
N THR A 50 7.20 -13.05 -17.21
CA THR A 50 7.86 -11.79 -17.57
C THR A 50 9.35 -11.98 -17.84
N ASN A 51 9.82 -11.36 -18.93
CA ASN A 51 11.25 -11.22 -19.26
C ASN A 51 11.71 -9.76 -19.09
N ALA A 52 10.97 -8.95 -18.34
CA ALA A 52 11.32 -7.55 -18.11
C ALA A 52 12.61 -7.44 -17.27
N GLU A 53 13.48 -6.50 -17.64
CA GLU A 53 14.65 -6.16 -16.83
C GLU A 53 14.22 -5.48 -15.52
N ASP A 54 14.99 -5.71 -14.46
CA ASP A 54 14.77 -5.07 -13.16
C ASP A 54 14.86 -3.55 -13.26
N GLY A 55 13.88 -2.88 -12.64
CA GLY A 55 13.86 -1.43 -12.49
C GLY A 55 14.92 -0.92 -11.51
N LYS A 56 14.97 0.40 -11.32
CA LYS A 56 15.81 1.00 -10.27
C LYS A 56 15.17 0.82 -8.90
N LEU A 57 15.90 0.21 -7.97
CA LEU A 57 15.48 0.06 -6.57
C LEU A 57 15.92 1.28 -5.74
N ILE A 58 14.97 1.96 -5.11
CA ILE A 58 15.21 3.08 -4.21
C ILE A 58 14.71 2.69 -2.81
N LEU A 59 15.65 2.53 -1.87
CA LEU A 59 15.32 2.25 -0.48
C LEU A 59 15.12 3.56 0.30
N VAL A 60 13.96 3.71 0.94
CA VAL A 60 13.69 4.81 1.87
C VAL A 60 13.93 4.35 3.30
N THR A 61 14.87 5.00 3.99
CA THR A 61 15.20 4.77 5.40
C THR A 61 15.02 6.04 6.22
N ALA A 62 15.15 5.93 7.53
CA ALA A 62 15.10 7.06 8.46
C ALA A 62 16.18 6.89 9.54
N ILE A 63 16.44 7.97 10.28
CA ILE A 63 17.21 7.93 11.52
C ILE A 63 16.47 7.12 12.59
N ASN A 64 17.10 6.94 13.76
CA ASN A 64 16.45 6.34 14.92
C ASN A 64 15.12 7.04 15.23
N PRO A 65 14.03 6.29 15.48
CA PRO A 65 12.72 6.86 15.71
C PRO A 65 12.70 7.67 17.01
N THR A 66 12.03 8.82 16.97
CA THR A 66 11.85 9.75 18.07
C THR A 66 10.36 10.03 18.29
N PRO A 67 9.95 10.53 19.47
CA PRO A 67 8.56 10.91 19.70
C PRO A 67 8.02 11.99 18.75
N ALA A 68 8.90 12.74 18.07
CA ALA A 68 8.50 13.75 17.09
C ALA A 68 7.93 13.14 15.80
N GLY A 69 8.33 11.91 15.45
CA GLY A 69 7.95 11.23 14.23
C GLY A 69 8.73 11.71 13.00
N GLU A 70 9.17 10.76 12.17
CA GLU A 70 10.09 11.04 11.06
C GLU A 70 9.39 11.08 9.68
N GLY A 71 8.12 10.67 9.61
CA GLY A 71 7.35 10.73 8.35
C GLY A 71 7.84 9.77 7.25
N LYS A 72 8.59 8.70 7.59
CA LYS A 72 9.21 7.78 6.62
C LYS A 72 8.25 7.30 5.52
N THR A 73 7.08 6.78 5.88
CA THR A 73 6.11 6.26 4.92
C THR A 73 5.52 7.37 4.05
N THR A 74 5.22 8.53 4.65
CA THR A 74 4.76 9.73 3.93
C THR A 74 5.78 10.15 2.87
N THR A 75 7.07 10.12 3.20
CA THR A 75 8.15 10.39 2.23
C THR A 75 8.23 9.32 1.14
N SER A 76 8.04 8.04 1.45
CA SER A 76 8.02 6.97 0.44
C SER A 76 6.91 7.16 -0.59
N VAL A 77 5.69 7.47 -0.14
CA VAL A 77 4.55 7.73 -1.04
C VAL A 77 4.77 9.02 -1.83
N GLY A 78 5.14 10.12 -1.17
CA GLY A 78 5.36 11.40 -1.83
C GLY A 78 6.52 11.39 -2.84
N LEU A 79 7.57 10.58 -2.59
CA LEU A 79 8.65 10.36 -3.56
C LEU A 79 8.13 9.65 -4.82
N ALA A 80 7.30 8.62 -4.67
CA ALA A 80 6.70 7.93 -5.81
C ALA A 80 5.79 8.88 -6.61
N ASP A 81 4.95 9.67 -5.94
CA ASP A 81 4.09 10.68 -6.59
C ASP A 81 4.93 11.73 -7.34
N GLY A 82 6.01 12.22 -6.72
CA GLY A 82 6.95 13.16 -7.33
C GLY A 82 7.64 12.59 -8.57
N LEU A 83 8.13 11.35 -8.50
CA LEU A 83 8.72 10.63 -9.64
C LEU A 83 7.70 10.44 -10.77
N GLN A 84 6.46 10.11 -10.44
CA GLN A 84 5.38 9.96 -11.42
C GLN A 84 5.03 11.30 -12.09
N LYS A 85 5.04 12.40 -11.33
CA LYS A 85 4.80 13.76 -11.84
C LYS A 85 5.85 14.23 -12.83
N ILE A 86 7.11 13.78 -12.69
CA ILE A 86 8.19 14.06 -13.66
C ILE A 86 8.29 13.01 -14.77
N GLY A 87 7.26 12.18 -14.96
CA GLY A 87 7.13 11.24 -16.07
C GLY A 87 7.88 9.92 -15.92
N LYS A 88 8.30 9.54 -14.70
CA LYS A 88 8.89 8.21 -14.46
C LYS A 88 7.79 7.16 -14.23
N LYS A 89 8.03 5.95 -14.73
CA LYS A 89 7.25 4.76 -14.36
C LYS A 89 7.74 4.30 -12.98
N VAL A 90 6.87 4.30 -11.98
CA VAL A 90 7.23 4.06 -10.58
C VAL A 90 6.07 3.41 -9.85
N MET A 91 6.39 2.57 -8.86
CA MET A 91 5.47 1.96 -7.92
C MET A 91 6.12 1.98 -6.54
N VAL A 92 5.30 2.08 -5.49
CA VAL A 92 5.75 1.98 -4.10
C VAL A 92 5.36 0.61 -3.54
N ALA A 93 6.30 -0.05 -2.85
CA ALA A 93 6.05 -1.27 -2.10
C ALA A 93 6.10 -0.96 -0.60
N LEU A 94 5.02 -1.27 0.12
CA LEU A 94 4.86 -0.99 1.55
C LEU A 94 4.44 -2.27 2.29
N ARG A 95 4.50 -2.23 3.63
CA ARG A 95 4.04 -3.33 4.49
C ARG A 95 2.57 -3.11 4.87
N GLU A 96 1.80 -4.19 4.90
CA GLU A 96 0.47 -4.20 5.54
C GLU A 96 0.62 -3.97 7.06
N PRO A 97 -0.17 -3.06 7.66
CA PRO A 97 -0.15 -2.84 9.10
C PRO A 97 -0.87 -3.95 9.86
N SER A 98 -0.42 -4.27 11.07
CA SER A 98 -1.14 -5.19 11.96
C SER A 98 -2.50 -4.61 12.35
N LEU A 99 -3.50 -5.50 12.41
CA LEU A 99 -4.86 -5.19 12.87
C LEU A 99 -4.91 -4.76 14.35
N GLY A 100 -4.06 -5.34 15.21
CA GLY A 100 -4.12 -5.12 16.67
C GLY A 100 -3.96 -3.65 17.09
N PRO A 101 -2.91 -2.94 16.64
CA PRO A 101 -2.68 -1.53 16.97
C PRO A 101 -3.82 -0.56 16.62
N VAL A 102 -4.65 -0.90 15.63
CA VAL A 102 -5.79 -0.08 15.18
C VAL A 102 -6.85 0.07 16.28
N PHE A 103 -7.05 -0.97 17.09
CA PHE A 103 -7.98 -0.93 18.24
C PHE A 103 -7.34 -0.40 19.53
N GLY A 104 -6.07 -0.01 19.48
CA GLY A 104 -5.32 0.53 20.60
C GLY A 104 -4.99 2.01 20.41
N VAL A 105 -3.79 2.27 19.89
CA VAL A 105 -3.15 3.61 19.96
C VAL A 105 -2.90 4.21 18.56
N LYS A 106 -2.91 3.42 17.48
CA LYS A 106 -2.44 3.91 16.17
C LYS A 106 -3.24 3.31 15.00
N GLY A 107 -4.01 4.17 14.31
CA GLY A 107 -4.85 3.78 13.17
C GLY A 107 -4.33 4.17 11.78
N GLY A 108 -3.19 4.85 11.64
CA GLY A 108 -2.71 5.34 10.33
C GLY A 108 -1.31 4.85 10.00
N ALA A 109 -1.18 3.89 9.08
CA ALA A 109 0.11 3.29 8.73
C ALA A 109 0.56 3.52 7.27
N ALA A 110 -0.33 3.99 6.40
CA ALA A 110 -0.10 4.06 4.96
C ALA A 110 0.19 5.49 4.46
N GLY A 111 1.03 6.24 5.17
CA GLY A 111 1.38 7.62 4.84
C GLY A 111 0.64 8.65 5.71
N GLY A 112 0.52 9.89 5.22
CA GLY A 112 -0.16 10.98 5.91
C GLY A 112 -0.28 12.24 5.05
N GLY A 113 -1.22 13.12 5.37
CA GLY A 113 -1.54 14.31 4.58
C GLY A 113 -1.98 13.95 3.16
N TYR A 114 -1.42 14.59 2.14
CA TYR A 114 -1.72 14.29 0.73
C TYR A 114 -0.88 13.17 0.12
N ALA A 115 -0.04 12.50 0.91
CA ALA A 115 0.77 11.37 0.48
C ALA A 115 0.33 10.11 1.26
N GLN A 116 -0.74 9.48 0.79
CA GLN A 116 -1.37 8.31 1.40
C GLN A 116 -1.59 7.19 0.36
N VAL A 117 -1.64 5.94 0.83
CA VAL A 117 -2.21 4.83 0.06
C VAL A 117 -3.64 4.59 0.53
N VAL A 118 -4.55 4.44 -0.42
CA VAL A 118 -5.99 4.25 -0.20
C VAL A 118 -6.47 2.96 -0.88
N PRO A 119 -7.54 2.30 -0.41
CA PRO A 119 -8.45 2.68 0.68
C PRO A 119 -7.88 2.41 2.09
N MET A 120 -7.73 3.47 2.90
CA MET A 120 -7.08 3.39 4.22
C MET A 120 -7.85 2.53 5.22
N GLU A 121 -9.17 2.58 5.19
CA GLU A 121 -10.04 1.80 6.10
C GLU A 121 -9.84 0.29 5.89
N ASP A 122 -9.81 -0.17 4.64
CA ASP A 122 -9.59 -1.57 4.32
C ASP A 122 -8.18 -2.02 4.69
N ILE A 123 -7.16 -1.21 4.37
CA ILE A 123 -5.74 -1.50 4.65
C ILE A 123 -5.49 -1.70 6.13
N ASN A 124 -6.15 -0.93 6.98
CA ASN A 124 -5.97 -1.01 8.44
C ASN A 124 -6.79 -2.14 9.08
N LEU A 125 -7.75 -2.73 8.38
CA LEU A 125 -8.60 -3.78 8.91
C LEU A 125 -8.21 -5.17 8.40
N HIS A 126 -9.08 -5.80 7.63
CA HIS A 126 -8.84 -7.16 7.13
C HIS A 126 -8.14 -7.20 5.79
N PHE A 127 -8.01 -6.04 5.14
CA PHE A 127 -7.45 -5.86 3.82
C PHE A 127 -7.84 -6.96 2.84
N THR A 128 -6.90 -7.84 2.46
CA THR A 128 -7.15 -8.99 1.58
C THR A 128 -7.03 -10.35 2.28
N GLY A 129 -6.96 -10.34 3.61
CA GLY A 129 -6.98 -11.54 4.47
C GLY A 129 -5.61 -12.19 4.71
N ASP A 130 -4.50 -11.56 4.32
CA ASP A 130 -3.17 -12.16 4.37
C ASP A 130 -2.74 -12.53 5.79
N PHE A 131 -2.98 -11.64 6.75
CA PHE A 131 -2.67 -11.93 8.16
C PHE A 131 -3.55 -13.02 8.77
N HIS A 132 -4.79 -13.18 8.30
CA HIS A 132 -5.63 -14.30 8.73
C HIS A 132 -5.07 -15.63 8.22
N ALA A 133 -4.61 -15.68 6.96
CA ALA A 133 -3.97 -16.87 6.39
C ALA A 133 -2.66 -17.22 7.11
N ILE A 134 -1.81 -16.23 7.40
CA ILE A 134 -0.58 -16.42 8.18
C ILE A 134 -0.91 -16.95 9.58
N GLY A 135 -1.89 -16.35 10.27
CA GLY A 135 -2.33 -16.80 11.59
C GLY A 135 -2.87 -18.23 11.58
N ALA A 136 -3.68 -18.59 10.58
CA ALA A 136 -4.21 -19.93 10.41
C ALA A 136 -3.08 -20.96 10.20
N ALA A 137 -2.11 -20.68 9.33
CA ALA A 137 -0.98 -21.57 9.09
C ALA A 137 -0.10 -21.75 10.34
N ASN A 138 0.16 -20.65 11.07
CA ASN A 138 0.91 -20.70 12.33
C ASN A 138 0.21 -21.56 13.39
N ASN A 139 -1.09 -21.35 13.57
CA ASN A 139 -1.86 -22.06 14.60
C ASN A 139 -2.10 -23.53 14.23
N LEU A 140 -2.19 -23.85 12.94
CA LEU A 140 -2.25 -25.23 12.46
C LEU A 140 -0.99 -26.03 12.82
N LEU A 141 0.19 -25.41 12.77
CA LEU A 141 1.44 -26.05 13.20
C LEU A 141 1.50 -26.26 14.72
N ALA A 142 0.88 -25.36 15.48
CA ALA A 142 0.92 -25.39 16.95
C ALA A 142 -0.07 -26.38 17.58
N ALA A 143 -1.18 -26.67 16.91
CA ALA A 143 -2.23 -27.59 17.36
C ALA A 143 -1.82 -29.07 17.20
#